data_AF-A0A842LMJ4-F1
#
_entry.id   AF-A0A842LMJ4-F1
#
_cell.length_a   1.000
_cell.length_b   1.000
_cell.length_c   1.000
_cell.angle_alpha   90.00
_cell.angle_beta   90.00
_cell.angle_gamma   90.00
#
_symmetry.space_group_name_H-M   'P 1'
#
loop_
_entity.id
_entity.type
_entity.pdbx_description
1 polymer ?
#
loop_
_entity_poly.entity_id
_entity_poly.type
_entity_poly.pdbx_seq_one_letter_code
_entity_poly.pdbx_strand_id
1 'polypeptide(L)'
;MVARELTKVHEEFVRGSAQAVHAEFARRGKVLGEVVVLFAPSPEAPKESMDQEAVLVRYQELLRQGLSPSEARKRTAKEFGIPARRVYQIVLAARKISP
;
A
#
# COMPACT_ATOMS: atom_id res chain seq x y z
N MET A 1 -16.34 -0.33 3.75
CA MET A 1 -17.54 0.21 4.44
C MET A 1 -18.32 1.04 3.44
N VAL A 2 -19.65 0.98 3.52
CA VAL A 2 -20.55 1.86 2.77
C VAL A 2 -21.34 2.68 3.78
N ALA A 3 -21.40 3.99 3.59
CA ALA A 3 -22.23 4.91 4.35
C ALA A 3 -23.25 5.60 3.41
N ARG A 4 -24.46 5.87 3.89
CA ARG A 4 -25.53 6.50 3.10
C ARG A 4 -26.18 7.65 3.87
N GLU A 5 -26.59 8.67 3.12
CA GLU A 5 -27.34 9.84 3.62
C GLU A 5 -26.73 10.52 4.85
N LEU A 6 -25.40 10.76 4.82
CA LEU A 6 -24.58 11.34 5.90
C LEU A 6 -24.98 12.76 6.40
N THR A 7 -26.11 13.29 5.95
CA THR A 7 -26.65 14.61 6.33
C THR A 7 -28.13 14.56 6.74
N LYS A 8 -28.76 13.39 6.73
CA LYS A 8 -30.16 13.18 7.13
C LYS A 8 -30.22 12.40 8.44
N VAL A 9 -31.33 12.52 9.17
CA VAL A 9 -31.58 11.83 10.46
C VAL A 9 -31.43 10.30 10.38
N HIS A 10 -31.44 9.72 9.18
CA HIS A 10 -31.33 8.28 8.91
C HIS A 10 -29.98 7.90 8.29
N GLU A 11 -28.87 8.23 8.96
CA GLU A 11 -27.55 7.74 8.55
C GLU A 11 -27.49 6.21 8.61
N GLU A 12 -27.03 5.59 7.53
CA GLU A 12 -26.86 4.14 7.45
C GLU A 12 -25.39 3.77 7.20
N PHE A 13 -24.87 2.81 7.96
CA PHE A 13 -23.51 2.28 7.79
C PHE A 13 -23.51 0.75 7.62
N VAL A 14 -23.02 0.28 6.49
CA VAL A 14 -22.78 -1.15 6.22
C VAL A 14 -21.27 -1.43 6.24
N ARG A 15 -20.82 -2.21 7.21
CA ARG A 15 -19.41 -2.59 7.40
C ARG A 15 -19.20 -4.06 7.06
N GLY A 16 -18.07 -4.36 6.45
CA GLY A 16 -17.71 -5.74 6.06
C GLY A 16 -16.74 -5.77 4.89
N SER A 17 -16.43 -6.98 4.43
CA SER A 17 -15.73 -7.21 3.17
C SER A 17 -16.56 -6.68 2.00
N ALA A 18 -15.90 -6.39 0.87
CA ALA A 18 -16.59 -5.96 -0.34
C ALA A 18 -17.71 -6.94 -0.75
N GLN A 19 -17.46 -8.24 -0.59
CA GLN A 19 -18.42 -9.28 -0.91
C GLN A 19 -19.65 -9.28 0.01
N ALA A 20 -19.44 -9.12 1.33
CA ALA A 20 -20.54 -9.06 2.29
C ALA A 20 -21.42 -7.83 2.07
N VAL A 21 -20.77 -6.68 1.83
CA VAL A 21 -21.47 -5.42 1.52
C VAL A 21 -22.25 -5.55 0.21
N HIS A 22 -21.66 -6.15 -0.82
CA HIS A 22 -22.35 -6.39 -2.10
C HIS A 22 -23.59 -7.28 -1.92
N ALA A 23 -23.45 -8.41 -1.22
CA ALA A 23 -24.58 -9.31 -0.95
C ALA A 23 -25.71 -8.61 -0.18
N GLU A 24 -25.36 -7.77 0.79
CA GLU A 24 -26.32 -6.98 1.56
C GLU A 24 -27.14 -6.04 0.67
N PHE A 25 -26.49 -5.28 -0.22
CA PHE A 25 -27.19 -4.37 -1.12
C PHE A 25 -27.94 -5.07 -2.25
N ALA A 26 -27.45 -6.22 -2.73
CA ALA A 26 -28.14 -7.01 -3.76
C ALA A 26 -29.52 -7.50 -3.29
N ARG A 27 -29.68 -7.82 -2.00
CA ARG A 27 -30.97 -8.24 -1.43
C ARG A 27 -32.02 -7.12 -1.35
N ARG A 28 -31.60 -5.85 -1.43
CA ARG A 28 -32.47 -4.69 -1.17
C ARG A 28 -33.22 -4.21 -2.41
N GLY A 29 -32.91 -4.75 -3.59
CA GLY A 29 -33.56 -4.43 -4.86
C GLY A 29 -33.21 -3.04 -5.41
N LYS A 30 -33.41 -1.96 -4.64
CA LYS A 30 -33.12 -0.59 -5.05
C LYS A 30 -32.34 0.17 -3.97
N VAL A 31 -31.29 0.86 -4.40
CA VAL A 31 -30.48 1.76 -3.55
C VAL A 31 -30.60 3.15 -4.14
N LEU A 32 -31.07 4.11 -3.34
CA LEU A 32 -31.27 5.50 -3.73
C LEU A 32 -30.51 6.44 -2.78
N GLY A 33 -30.24 7.66 -3.23
CA GLY A 33 -29.54 8.67 -2.46
C GLY A 33 -28.02 8.58 -2.57
N GLU A 34 -27.33 9.44 -1.83
CA GLU A 34 -25.87 9.54 -1.84
C GLU A 34 -25.22 8.39 -1.06
N VAL A 35 -24.08 7.91 -1.58
CA VAL A 35 -23.35 6.76 -1.05
C VAL A 35 -21.87 7.12 -0.94
N VAL A 36 -21.28 6.90 0.23
CA VAL A 36 -19.82 6.99 0.44
C VAL A 36 -19.26 5.58 0.63
N VAL A 37 -18.27 5.22 -0.17
CA VAL A 37 -17.61 3.91 -0.09
C VAL A 37 -16.17 4.09 0.40
N LEU A 38 -15.87 3.52 1.56
CA LEU A 38 -14.53 3.52 2.15
C LEU A 38 -13.89 2.15 1.98
N PHE A 39 -12.70 2.14 1.40
CA PHE A 39 -11.85 0.95 1.29
C PHE A 39 -10.75 1.00 2.34
N ALA A 40 -10.50 -0.13 2.99
CA ALA A 40 -9.27 -0.30 3.75
C ALA A 40 -8.08 -0.30 2.79
N PRO A 41 -6.89 0.17 3.22
CA PRO A 41 -5.69 -0.01 2.43
C PRO A 41 -5.48 -1.49 2.14
N SER A 42 -4.93 -1.78 0.95
CA SER A 42 -4.51 -3.15 0.66
C SER A 42 -3.58 -3.61 1.78
N PRO A 43 -3.77 -4.83 2.34
CA PRO A 43 -2.75 -5.40 3.21
C PRO A 43 -1.43 -5.35 2.45
N GLU A 44 -0.36 -4.91 3.13
CA GLU A 44 0.97 -4.97 2.54
C GLU A 44 1.17 -6.40 2.05
N ALA A 45 1.50 -6.55 0.76
CA ALA A 45 1.79 -7.86 0.20
C ALA A 45 2.76 -8.58 1.16
N PRO A 46 2.54 -9.88 1.45
CA PRO A 46 3.48 -10.65 2.24
C PRO A 46 4.87 -10.33 1.72
N LYS A 47 5.76 -9.90 2.61
CA LYS A 47 7.16 -9.75 2.25
C LYS A 47 7.57 -11.14 1.80
N GLU A 48 7.62 -11.40 0.49
CA GLU A 48 8.57 -12.38 -0.03
C GLU A 48 9.86 -12.10 0.72
N SER A 49 10.46 -13.15 1.28
CA SER A 49 11.66 -13.10 2.12
C SER A 49 12.87 -12.63 1.32
N MET A 50 12.74 -11.47 0.71
CA MET A 50 13.78 -10.70 0.09
C MET A 50 14.62 -10.16 1.23
N ASP A 51 15.89 -10.54 1.18
CA ASP A 51 16.89 -10.07 2.10
C ASP A 51 17.04 -8.54 1.95
N GLN A 52 16.40 -7.83 2.87
CA GLN A 52 16.41 -6.37 2.90
C GLN A 52 17.83 -5.84 3.16
N GLU A 53 18.65 -6.61 3.87
CA GLU A 53 20.04 -6.27 4.14
C GLU A 53 20.86 -6.33 2.85
N ALA A 54 20.69 -7.40 2.05
CA ALA A 54 21.34 -7.51 0.73
C ALA A 54 20.98 -6.32 -0.19
N VAL A 55 19.71 -5.87 -0.18
CA VAL A 55 19.26 -4.69 -0.93
C VAL A 55 19.95 -3.42 -0.44
N LEU A 56 20.09 -3.24 0.87
CA LEU A 56 20.75 -2.06 1.48
C LEU A 56 22.24 -2.03 1.18
N VAL A 57 22.94 -3.14 1.40
CA VAL A 57 24.37 -3.29 1.12
C VAL A 57 24.64 -2.95 -0.33
N ARG A 58 23.86 -3.51 -1.25
CA ARG A 58 24.04 -3.25 -2.67
C ARG A 58 23.77 -1.81 -3.05
N TYR A 59 22.71 -1.20 -2.50
CA TYR A 59 22.43 0.21 -2.71
C TYR A 59 23.59 1.12 -2.22
N GLN A 60 24.17 0.82 -1.06
CA GLN A 60 25.31 1.57 -0.51
C GLN A 60 26.59 1.38 -1.32
N GLU A 61 26.85 0.18 -1.85
CA GLU A 61 27.96 -0.06 -2.78
C GLU A 61 27.87 0.82 -4.01
N LEU A 62 26.69 0.93 -4.62
CA LEU A 62 26.48 1.77 -5.80
C LEU A 62 26.69 3.25 -5.50
N LEU A 63 26.28 3.72 -4.33
CA LEU A 63 26.59 5.09 -3.87
C LEU A 63 28.11 5.29 -3.71
N ARG A 64 28.83 4.32 -3.13
CA ARG A 64 30.30 4.36 -3.00
C ARG A 64 31.02 4.32 -4.34
N GLN A 65 30.40 3.74 -5.37
CA GLN A 65 30.88 3.77 -6.76
C GLN A 65 30.62 5.12 -7.45
N GLY A 66 30.04 6.10 -6.76
CA GLY A 66 29.80 7.45 -7.29
C GLY A 66 28.48 7.61 -8.04
N LEU A 67 27.60 6.60 -8.06
CA LEU A 67 26.28 6.74 -8.67
C LEU A 67 25.41 7.69 -7.85
N SER A 68 24.58 8.47 -8.54
CA SER A 68 23.58 9.29 -7.85
C SER A 68 22.58 8.40 -7.09
N PRO A 69 21.95 8.89 -6.01
CA PRO A 69 20.90 8.16 -5.30
C PRO A 69 19.75 7.68 -6.20
N SER A 70 19.47 8.42 -7.27
CA SER A 70 18.44 8.03 -8.25
C SER A 70 18.86 6.83 -9.09
N GLU A 71 20.10 6.83 -9.58
CA GLU A 71 20.66 5.74 -10.39
C GLU A 71 20.88 4.48 -9.56
N ALA A 72 21.46 4.64 -8.37
CA ALA A 72 21.67 3.54 -7.43
C ALA A 72 20.34 2.82 -7.13
N ARG A 73 19.25 3.57 -6.83
CA ARG A 73 17.92 2.97 -6.62
C ARG A 73 17.42 2.20 -7.83
N LYS A 74 17.51 2.78 -9.04
CA LYS A 74 17.02 2.13 -10.27
C LYS A 74 17.82 0.87 -10.58
N ARG A 75 19.14 0.90 -10.36
CA ARG A 75 20.01 -0.25 -10.60
C ARG A 75 19.79 -1.36 -9.58
N THR A 76 19.71 -1.06 -8.28
CA THR A 76 19.34 -2.03 -7.25
C THR A 76 17.96 -2.63 -7.53
N ALA A 77 16.97 -1.83 -7.92
CA ALA A 77 15.64 -2.29 -8.29
C ALA A 77 15.69 -3.33 -9.43
N LYS A 78 16.49 -3.05 -10.46
CA LYS A 78 16.67 -3.96 -11.60
C LYS A 78 17.39 -5.25 -11.21
N GLU A 79 18.44 -5.16 -10.40
CA GLU A 79 19.25 -6.32 -9.97
C GLU A 79 18.44 -7.29 -9.07
N PHE A 80 17.57 -6.75 -8.20
CA PHE A 80 16.75 -7.55 -7.29
C PHE A 80 15.32 -7.83 -7.81
N GLY A 81 14.98 -7.38 -9.02
CA GLY A 81 13.66 -7.60 -9.62
C GLY A 81 12.51 -6.92 -8.88
N ILE A 82 12.77 -5.82 -8.16
CA ILE A 82 11.76 -5.12 -7.33
C ILE A 82 11.47 -3.71 -7.82
N PRO A 83 10.28 -3.14 -7.49
CA PRO A 83 10.01 -1.74 -7.79
C PRO A 83 11.00 -0.80 -7.10
N ALA A 84 11.42 0.27 -7.78
CA ALA A 84 12.31 1.29 -7.19
C ALA A 84 11.72 1.95 -5.92
N ARG A 85 10.40 2.04 -5.83
CA ARG A 85 9.68 2.47 -4.63
C ARG A 85 9.97 1.56 -3.44
N ARG A 86 10.14 0.25 -3.67
CA ARG A 86 10.45 -0.72 -2.62
C ARG A 86 11.87 -0.55 -2.09
N VAL A 87 12.85 -0.34 -2.97
CA VAL A 87 14.24 0.03 -2.58
C VAL A 87 14.22 1.28 -1.69
N TYR A 88 13.48 2.32 -2.11
CA TYR A 88 13.36 3.56 -1.31
C TYR A 88 12.76 3.32 0.08
N GLN A 89 11.70 2.51 0.18
CA GLN A 89 11.10 2.16 1.48
C GLN A 89 12.07 1.43 2.39
N ILE A 90 12.86 0.50 1.84
CA ILE A 90 13.88 -0.26 2.59
C ILE A 90 14.96 0.71 3.12
N VAL A 91 15.49 1.59 2.26
CA VAL A 91 16.49 2.60 2.65
C VAL A 91 15.93 3.56 3.71
N LEU A 92 14.67 3.98 3.57
CA LEU A 92 14.01 4.88 4.52
C LEU A 92 13.76 4.20 5.88
N ALA A 93 13.37 2.92 5.87
CA ALA A 93 13.17 2.14 7.09
C ALA A 93 14.48 1.94 7.84
N ALA A 94 15.58 1.62 7.14
CA ALA A 94 16.91 1.48 7.74
C ALA A 94 17.37 2.78 8.43
N ARG A 95 17.13 3.95 7.82
CA ARG A 95 17.44 5.25 8.43
C ARG A 95 16.65 5.55 9.71
N LYS A 96 15.45 4.99 9.86
CA LYS A 96 14.64 5.16 11.09
C LYS A 96 15.08 4.23 12.22
N ILE A 97 15.88 3.21 11.93
CA ILE A 97 16.35 2.20 12.90
C ILE A 97 17.76 2.55 13.42
N SER A 98 18.48 3.48 12.78
CA SER A 98 19.71 4.04 13.34
C SER A 98 19.38 5.00 14.51
N PRO A 99 19.87 4.74 15.74
CA PRO A 99 19.77 5.68 16.86
C PRO A 99 20.61 6.95 16.66
#